data_AF-A0A0G4MPW7-F1
#
_entry.id   AF-A0A0G4MPW7-F1
#
_cell.length_a   1.000
_cell.length_b   1.000
_cell.length_c   1.000
_cell.angle_alpha   90.00
_cell.angle_beta   90.00
_cell.angle_gamma   90.00
#
_symmetry.space_group_name_H-M   'P 1'
#
loop_
_entity.id
_entity.type
_entity.pdbx_description
1 polymer ?
#
loop_
_entity_poly.entity_id
_entity_poly.type
_entity_poly.pdbx_seq_one_letter_code
_entity_poly.pdbx_strand_id
1 'polypeptide(L)'
;PRLCLDYVLKPQREGGGNNHYRGDIPAFLDATPEAGWGAYILMELITPPRQANVILRNGALEAGGVVCELGIYGTCLWDQATGAVLRNEEAGCLLRTKGDTSNEGGVA
;
A
#
# COMPACT_ATOMS: atom_id res chain seq x y z
N PRO A 1 -4.79 -21.48 3.88
CA PRO A 1 -5.15 -21.38 5.33
C PRO A 1 -6.16 -20.25 5.54
N ARG A 2 -7.11 -20.34 6.49
CA ARG A 2 -8.07 -19.24 6.69
C ARG A 2 -7.39 -17.93 7.10
N LEU A 3 -6.33 -18.02 7.91
CA LEU A 3 -5.57 -16.88 8.40
C LEU A 3 -5.08 -15.97 7.27
N CYS A 4 -4.68 -16.51 6.11
CA CYS A 4 -4.08 -15.69 5.05
C CYS A 4 -5.04 -14.64 4.49
N LEU A 5 -6.37 -14.84 4.62
CA LEU A 5 -7.39 -13.91 4.13
C LEU A 5 -7.28 -12.51 4.73
N ASP A 6 -6.64 -12.38 5.89
CA ASP A 6 -6.49 -11.12 6.62
C ASP A 6 -5.08 -10.51 6.44
N TYR A 7 -4.30 -10.98 5.46
CA TYR A 7 -2.92 -10.53 5.25
C TYR A 7 -2.62 -10.18 3.78
N VAL A 8 -1.53 -9.43 3.63
CA VAL A 8 -0.82 -9.17 2.39
C VAL A 8 0.66 -9.50 2.57
N LEU A 9 1.25 -10.20 1.62
CA LEU A 9 2.68 -10.48 1.56
C LEU A 9 3.34 -9.46 0.62
N LYS A 10 4.34 -8.73 1.11
CA LYS A 10 4.99 -7.63 0.39
C LYS A 10 6.48 -7.90 0.16
N PRO A 11 6.99 -7.80 -1.08
CA PRO A 11 8.42 -7.85 -1.34
C PRO A 11 9.12 -6.53 -0.98
N GLN A 12 10.45 -6.55 -0.94
CA GLN A 12 11.30 -5.34 -0.85
C GLN A 12 11.34 -4.58 -2.19
N ARG A 13 10.18 -4.10 -2.67
CA ARG A 13 10.06 -3.31 -3.92
C ARG A 13 9.10 -2.14 -3.74
N GLU A 14 9.40 -1.04 -4.44
CA GLU A 14 8.58 0.18 -4.50
C GLU A 14 7.75 0.24 -5.79
N GLY A 15 6.76 1.15 -5.83
CA GLY A 15 6.01 1.49 -7.05
C GLY A 15 4.71 0.72 -7.30
N GLY A 16 4.24 -0.09 -6.33
CA GLY A 16 2.99 -0.85 -6.46
C GLY A 16 3.08 -2.09 -7.37
N GLY A 17 2.06 -2.93 -7.39
CA GLY A 17 1.93 -4.07 -8.31
C GLY A 17 2.67 -5.35 -7.94
N ASN A 18 3.31 -5.41 -6.77
CA ASN A 18 4.21 -6.53 -6.40
C ASN A 18 3.69 -7.40 -5.23
N ASN A 19 2.52 -7.09 -4.68
CA ASN A 19 2.01 -7.74 -3.48
C ASN A 19 1.24 -9.04 -3.80
N HIS A 20 1.27 -9.99 -2.88
CA HIS A 20 0.38 -11.16 -2.91
C HIS A 20 -0.67 -11.02 -1.80
N TYR A 21 -1.95 -11.10 -2.16
CA TYR A 21 -3.05 -10.84 -1.24
C TYR A 21 -3.76 -12.13 -0.85
N ARG A 22 -4.19 -12.21 0.41
CA ARG A 22 -5.22 -13.15 0.83
C ARG A 22 -4.90 -14.60 0.45
N GLY A 23 -5.77 -15.21 -0.36
CA GLY A 23 -5.69 -16.60 -0.81
C GLY A 23 -4.52 -16.89 -1.76
N ASP A 24 -3.89 -15.86 -2.33
CA ASP A 24 -2.75 -16.03 -3.25
C ASP A 24 -1.44 -16.30 -2.49
N ILE A 25 -1.38 -15.92 -1.20
CA ILE A 25 -0.17 -16.02 -0.37
C ILE A 25 0.30 -17.47 -0.23
N PRO A 26 -0.54 -18.47 0.14
CA PRO A 26 -0.07 -19.84 0.32
C PRO A 26 0.50 -20.44 -0.96
N ALA A 27 -0.19 -20.27 -2.09
CA ALA A 27 0.28 -20.79 -3.38
C ALA A 27 1.63 -20.17 -3.79
N PHE A 28 1.82 -18.88 -3.52
CA PHE A 28 3.08 -18.21 -3.77
C PHE A 28 4.23 -18.73 -2.89
N LEU A 29 3.97 -18.91 -1.58
CA LEU A 29 4.96 -19.44 -0.65
C LEU A 29 5.30 -20.90 -0.95
N ASP A 30 4.33 -21.72 -1.32
CA ASP A 30 4.54 -23.14 -1.69
C ASP A 30 5.42 -23.26 -2.95
N ALA A 31 5.30 -22.31 -3.88
CA ALA A 31 6.12 -22.25 -5.09
C ALA A 31 7.51 -21.61 -4.87
N THR A 32 7.75 -20.99 -3.71
CA THR A 32 8.98 -20.24 -3.42
C THR A 32 9.82 -21.00 -2.38
N PRO A 33 11.10 -21.33 -2.66
CA PRO A 33 11.97 -21.94 -1.66
C PRO A 33 12.01 -21.13 -0.37
N GLU A 34 11.93 -21.80 0.78
CA GLU A 34 11.87 -21.14 2.10
C GLU A 34 13.06 -20.20 2.36
N ALA A 35 14.24 -20.53 1.82
CA ALA A 35 15.42 -19.67 1.85
C ALA A 35 15.21 -18.28 1.21
N GLY A 36 14.23 -18.15 0.31
CA GLY A 36 13.86 -16.89 -0.36
C GLY A 36 12.82 -16.05 0.39
N TRP A 37 12.21 -16.58 1.45
CA TRP A 37 11.12 -15.89 2.16
C TRP A 37 11.58 -14.62 2.87
N GLY A 38 12.87 -14.51 3.22
CA GLY A 38 13.45 -13.30 3.83
C GLY A 38 13.38 -12.04 2.96
N ALA A 39 13.03 -12.17 1.68
CA ALA A 39 12.77 -11.05 0.78
C ALA A 39 11.36 -10.44 0.94
N TYR A 40 10.53 -10.97 1.84
CA TYR A 40 9.14 -10.57 2.02
C TYR A 40 8.81 -10.25 3.48
N ILE A 41 7.80 -9.41 3.67
CA ILE A 41 7.13 -9.21 4.96
C ILE A 41 5.66 -9.59 4.87
N LEU A 42 5.14 -10.23 5.90
CA LEU A 42 3.71 -10.51 6.04
C LEU A 42 3.08 -9.40 6.88
N MET A 43 2.12 -8.69 6.31
CA MET A 43 1.45 -7.55 6.94
C MET A 43 -0.05 -7.82 7.04
N GLU A 44 -0.64 -7.53 8.20
CA GLU A 44 -2.09 -7.56 8.37
C GLU A 44 -2.77 -6.56 7.42
N LEU A 45 -3.86 -6.99 6.80
CA LEU A 45 -4.59 -6.19 5.84
C LEU A 45 -5.48 -5.18 6.56
N ILE A 46 -5.21 -3.90 6.33
CA ILE A 46 -6.06 -2.82 6.83
C ILE A 46 -7.40 -2.85 6.09
N THR A 47 -8.50 -2.94 6.83
CA THR A 47 -9.88 -2.93 6.28
C THR A 47 -10.56 -1.60 6.63
N PRO A 48 -10.49 -0.58 5.76
CA PRO A 48 -11.09 0.72 6.02
C PRO A 48 -12.63 0.66 5.93
N PRO A 49 -13.35 1.65 6.51
CA PRO A 49 -14.79 1.77 6.37
C PRO A 49 -15.21 1.85 4.89
N ARG A 50 -16.33 1.19 4.55
CA ARG A 50 -16.92 1.25 3.21
C ARG A 50 -17.36 2.68 2.90
N GLN A 51 -16.96 3.17 1.73
CA GLN A 51 -17.33 4.50 1.24
C GLN A 51 -17.81 4.37 -0.21
N ALA A 52 -18.67 5.28 -0.63
CA ALA A 52 -19.11 5.38 -2.03
C ALA A 52 -18.72 6.75 -2.59
N ASN A 53 -18.23 6.77 -3.83
CA ASN A 53 -17.83 7.99 -4.51
C ASN A 53 -17.97 7.85 -6.04
N VAL A 54 -17.72 8.93 -6.77
CA VAL A 54 -17.64 8.96 -8.23
C VAL A 54 -16.23 9.32 -8.67
N ILE A 55 -15.64 8.48 -9.51
CA ILE A 55 -14.31 8.68 -10.11
C ILE A 55 -14.49 9.13 -11.56
N LEU A 56 -13.83 10.22 -11.95
CA LEU A 56 -13.73 10.63 -13.35
C LEU A 56 -12.41 10.11 -13.93
N ARG A 57 -12.49 9.24 -14.95
CA ARG A 57 -11.33 8.68 -15.65
C ARG A 57 -11.54 8.74 -17.15
N ASN A 58 -10.62 9.36 -17.88
CA ASN A 58 -10.68 9.46 -19.35
C ASN A 58 -12.04 9.95 -19.90
N GLY A 59 -12.69 10.88 -19.19
CA GLY A 59 -14.02 11.41 -19.56
C GLY A 59 -15.20 10.52 -19.18
N ALA A 60 -14.98 9.34 -18.60
CA ALA A 60 -16.02 8.46 -18.09
C ALA A 60 -16.18 8.61 -16.57
N LEU A 61 -17.43 8.57 -16.10
CA LEU A 61 -17.77 8.57 -14.67
C LEU A 61 -17.99 7.13 -14.20
N GLU A 62 -17.30 6.75 -13.14
CA GLU A 62 -17.42 5.46 -12.46
C GLU A 62 -17.93 5.70 -11.04
N ALA A 63 -19.17 5.33 -10.75
CA ALA A 63 -19.76 5.42 -9.42
C ALA A 63 -19.70 4.06 -8.71
N GLY A 64 -19.28 4.02 -7.45
CA GLY A 64 -19.21 2.76 -6.72
C GLY A 64 -18.51 2.85 -5.37
N GLY A 65 -18.20 1.67 -4.82
CA GLY A 65 -17.43 1.53 -3.61
C GLY A 65 -15.98 1.98 -3.82
N VAL A 66 -15.45 2.74 -2.86
CA VAL A 66 -14.08 3.24 -2.90
C VAL A 66 -13.35 3.02 -1.58
N VAL A 67 -12.03 2.96 -1.70
CA VAL A 67 -11.08 2.97 -0.59
C VAL A 67 -10.15 4.18 -0.75
N CYS A 68 -9.98 4.91 0.34
CA CYS A 68 -9.09 6.07 0.41
C CYS A 68 -7.82 5.72 1.19
N GLU A 69 -6.68 6.21 0.71
CA GLU A 69 -5.38 6.09 1.35
C GLU A 69 -4.78 7.49 1.53
N LEU A 70 -4.63 7.91 2.78
CA LEU A 70 -4.10 9.22 3.15
C LEU A 70 -2.57 9.12 3.30
N GLY A 71 -1.85 9.83 2.44
CA GLY A 71 -0.42 10.10 2.59
C GLY A 71 -0.20 11.48 3.20
N ILE A 72 0.67 11.56 4.20
CA ILE A 72 1.16 12.82 4.78
C ILE A 72 2.62 12.98 4.34
N TYR A 73 2.95 14.10 3.71
CA TYR A 73 4.32 14.42 3.35
C TYR A 73 5.07 14.94 4.57
N GLY A 74 6.30 14.49 4.74
CA GLY A 74 7.22 15.00 5.76
C GLY A 74 8.53 15.44 5.12
N THR A 75 9.07 16.57 5.56
CA THR A 75 10.40 17.04 5.17
C THR A 75 11.30 17.06 6.40
N CYS A 76 12.52 16.53 6.24
CA CYS A 76 13.51 16.51 7.30
C CYS A 76 14.86 16.93 6.75
N LEU A 77 15.50 17.88 7.42
CA LEU A 77 16.85 18.34 7.15
C LEU A 77 17.68 18.13 8.41
N TRP A 78 18.79 17.41 8.28
CA TRP A 78 19.74 17.21 9.36
C TRP A 78 21.18 17.43 8.88
N ASP A 79 22.03 17.84 9.82
CA ASP A 79 23.47 17.91 9.65
C ASP A 79 24.06 16.50 9.80
N GLN A 80 24.80 16.03 8.80
CA GLN A 80 25.33 14.65 8.79
C GLN A 80 26.52 14.46 9.73
N ALA A 81 27.32 15.50 9.98
CA ALA A 81 28.54 15.38 10.79
C ALA A 81 28.22 15.36 12.29
N THR A 82 27.24 16.15 12.70
CA THR A 82 26.82 16.31 14.10
C THR A 82 25.57 15.50 14.44
N GLY A 83 24.79 15.09 13.43
CA GLY A 83 23.49 14.45 13.61
C GLY A 83 22.37 15.43 14.02
N ALA A 84 22.65 16.73 14.04
CA ALA A 84 21.67 17.73 14.48
C ALA A 84 20.53 17.87 13.46
N VAL A 85 19.29 17.66 13.92
CA VAL A 85 18.09 17.93 13.12
C VAL A 85 17.88 19.44 13.04
N LEU A 86 17.95 20.00 11.83
CA LEU A 86 17.80 21.43 11.56
C LEU A 86 16.34 21.81 11.26
N ARG A 87 15.61 20.91 10.58
CA ARG A 87 14.18 21.04 10.32
C ARG A 87 13.53 19.65 10.28
N ASN A 88 12.30 19.56 10.78
CA ASN A 88 11.46 18.37 10.72
C ASN A 88 10.00 18.81 10.78
N GLU A 89 9.32 18.80 9.65
CA GLU A 89 7.99 19.39 9.50
C GLU A 89 7.07 18.55 8.60
N GLU A 90 5.76 18.70 8.82
CA GLU A 90 4.73 18.21 7.93
C GLU A 90 4.61 19.15 6.73
N ALA A 91 4.44 18.58 5.52
CA ALA A 91 4.60 19.28 4.25
C ALA A 91 3.40 19.09 3.31
N GLY A 92 2.20 18.91 3.87
CA GLY A 92 0.95 18.70 3.15
C GLY A 92 0.55 17.22 3.08
N CYS A 93 -0.55 16.96 2.36
CA CYS A 93 -1.11 15.62 2.22
C CYS A 93 -1.56 15.30 0.79
N LEU A 94 -1.68 14.01 0.51
CA LEU A 94 -2.28 13.46 -0.70
C LEU A 94 -3.26 12.37 -0.29
N LEU A 95 -4.53 12.52 -0.69
CA LEU A 95 -5.54 11.46 -0.52
C LEU A 95 -5.72 10.73 -1.86
N ARG A 96 -5.28 9.47 -1.92
CA ARG A 96 -5.49 8.61 -3.09
C ARG A 96 -6.78 7.83 -2.91
N THR A 97 -7.61 7.78 -3.94
CA THR A 97 -8.87 7.03 -3.94
C THR A 97 -8.83 5.98 -5.04
N LYS A 98 -9.21 4.74 -4.72
CA LYS A 98 -9.36 3.64 -5.68
C LYS A 98 -10.70 2.94 -5.51
N GLY A 99 -11.16 2.24 -6.54
CA GLY A 99 -12.29 1.32 -6.41
C GLY A 99 -12.00 0.23 -5.37
N ASP A 100 -13.01 -0.13 -4.57
CA ASP A 100 -12.87 -1.10 -3.47
C ASP A 100 -12.62 -2.55 -3.93
N THR A 101 -12.86 -2.85 -5.20
CA THR A 101 -12.56 -4.13 -5.84
C THR A 101 -11.11 -4.25 -6.34
N SER A 102 -10.33 -3.17 -6.33
CA SER A 102 -8.95 -3.17 -6.81
C SER A 102 -7.96 -3.48 -5.69
N ASN A 103 -7.26 -4.61 -5.81
CA ASN A 103 -6.18 -4.96 -4.88
C ASN A 103 -5.00 -3.99 -5.05
N GLU A 104 -4.66 -3.63 -6.28
CA GLU A 104 -3.58 -2.70 -6.57
C GLU A 104 -4.03 -1.23 -6.56
N GLY A 105 -3.11 -0.37 -6.16
CA GLY A 105 -3.28 1.08 -6.13
C GLY A 105 -2.11 1.76 -6.82
N GLY A 106 -2.33 2.98 -7.29
CA GLY A 106 -1.36 3.72 -8.09
C GLY A 106 -2.12 4.69 -9.00
N VAL A 107 -1.68 5.94 -9.03
CA VAL A 107 -2.24 6.95 -9.94
C VAL A 107 -1.40 7.05 -11.22
N ALA A 108 -0.12 6.71 -11.11
CA ALA A 108 0.85 6.73 -12.20
C ALA A 108 0.63 5.58 -13.20
#